data_AF-A0A7X4IZI3-F1
#
_entry.id   AF-A0A7X4IZI3-F1
#
_cell.length_a   1.000
_cell.length_b   1.000
_cell.length_c   1.000
_cell.angle_alpha   90.00
_cell.angle_beta   90.00
_cell.angle_gamma   90.00
#
_symmetry.space_group_name_H-M   'P 1'
#
loop_
_entity.id
_entity.type
_entity.pdbx_description
1 polymer ?
#
loop_
_entity_poly.entity_id
_entity_poly.type
_entity_poly.pdbx_seq_one_letter_code
_entity_poly.pdbx_strand_id
1 'polypeptide(L)'
;MRRPGAGRRRIFYAFGVTLVVAVAALMVSMARDWTLTPEERAAAQEAQLGLGADVLALVELGLSAEGRYSGEADGVLEPEARQGLREWQTDRGIEATGYLDRASLTELVAAGREAERQAEEARRLEEAEAEAQRLADERRIEREERLAEQARLDAARREEEQRLADEARRAEDERLAEEARLEMERIAEEARRAEQERQEEEARRLEQERQEEEARRLEQERQEEARRAAAAAAAVADPAQRQADMMDAAQRRAEARLTDEQLLLAARNDLAGTTGDLNWRLALNRRSWTGVQSSGDNVVELDLNGRNLGGVIPTRLARLTELETLNLCGNQLSGAIPAELGSLSKVKALFLEDNQLSGAIPAELGGMSSLEDLHLYNNELTGIIPPELGNLASLKRLRLSRTQIAGRIPPELGGLGQLELLALSGNQLSGQIPAELANLTNLKRLTLS
;
A
#
# COMPACT_ATOMS: atom_id res chain seq x y z
N MET A 1 -17.83 -26.28 125.83
CA MET A 1 -18.18 -27.42 126.71
C MET A 1 -18.49 -28.65 125.85
N ARG A 2 -18.15 -29.85 126.33
CA ARG A 2 -18.64 -31.23 125.99
C ARG A 2 -19.26 -31.55 124.60
N ARG A 3 -18.68 -32.56 123.91
CA ARG A 3 -19.35 -33.59 123.07
C ARG A 3 -20.13 -34.60 123.97
N PRO A 4 -20.86 -35.65 123.49
CA PRO A 4 -21.23 -36.12 122.14
C PRO A 4 -22.77 -36.06 121.92
N GLY A 5 -23.49 -36.83 121.07
CA GLY A 5 -23.22 -37.92 120.10
C GLY A 5 -24.47 -38.18 119.22
N ALA A 6 -24.37 -38.63 117.97
CA ALA A 6 -24.17 -40.01 117.49
C ALA A 6 -25.40 -40.96 117.69
N GLY A 7 -26.15 -41.25 116.61
CA GLY A 7 -27.16 -42.31 116.57
C GLY A 7 -28.04 -42.31 115.31
N ARG A 8 -28.01 -43.41 114.53
CA ARG A 8 -28.83 -43.70 113.32
C ARG A 8 -28.35 -43.13 111.96
N ARG A 9 -27.12 -43.51 111.56
CA ARG A 9 -26.82 -43.83 110.15
C ARG A 9 -26.89 -45.34 109.96
N ARG A 10 -27.50 -45.80 108.85
CA ARG A 10 -27.40 -47.11 108.16
C ARG A 10 -28.79 -47.52 107.63
N ILE A 11 -28.98 -47.34 106.31
CA ILE A 11 -29.86 -48.12 105.39
C ILE A 11 -29.75 -47.52 103.97
N PHE A 12 -29.61 -46.20 103.83
CA PHE A 12 -29.63 -45.51 102.52
C PHE A 12 -28.38 -45.61 101.62
N TYR A 13 -27.30 -46.29 102.04
CA TYR A 13 -26.02 -46.27 101.29
C TYR A 13 -25.83 -47.42 100.30
N ALA A 14 -26.72 -48.42 100.26
CA ALA A 14 -26.58 -49.57 99.35
C ALA A 14 -27.04 -49.28 97.91
N PHE A 15 -27.96 -48.33 97.70
CA PHE A 15 -28.56 -48.08 96.38
C PHE A 15 -27.68 -47.25 95.43
N GLY A 16 -26.85 -46.34 95.97
CA GLY A 16 -26.09 -45.39 95.15
C GLY A 16 -24.92 -46.03 94.37
N VAL A 17 -24.18 -46.95 94.99
CA VAL A 17 -22.95 -47.51 94.40
C VAL A 17 -23.25 -48.45 93.23
N THR A 18 -24.32 -49.26 93.33
CA THR A 18 -24.74 -50.16 92.25
C THR A 18 -25.21 -49.40 91.02
N LEU A 19 -25.86 -48.25 91.20
CA LEU A 19 -26.26 -47.34 90.11
C LEU A 19 -25.03 -46.71 89.43
N VAL A 20 -24.07 -46.24 90.23
CA VAL A 20 -22.81 -45.64 89.76
C VAL A 20 -22.01 -46.60 88.87
N VAL A 21 -21.89 -47.86 89.31
CA VAL A 21 -21.20 -48.92 88.55
C VAL A 21 -21.98 -49.28 87.26
N ALA A 22 -23.31 -49.09 87.24
CA ALA A 22 -24.13 -49.23 86.04
C ALA A 22 -23.83 -48.13 85.01
N VAL A 23 -23.96 -46.87 85.40
CA VAL A 23 -23.86 -45.74 84.48
C VAL A 23 -22.46 -45.64 83.90
N ALA A 24 -21.41 -45.84 84.71
CA ALA A 24 -20.03 -45.83 84.22
C ALA A 24 -19.77 -46.94 83.19
N ALA A 25 -20.42 -48.10 83.32
CA ALA A 25 -20.28 -49.21 82.39
C ALA A 25 -21.10 -49.05 81.10
N LEU A 26 -22.27 -48.41 81.19
CA LEU A 26 -23.06 -47.98 80.03
C LEU A 26 -22.25 -46.97 79.19
N MET A 27 -21.56 -46.02 79.85
CA MET A 27 -20.67 -45.08 79.16
C MET A 27 -19.44 -45.75 78.53
N VAL A 28 -18.88 -46.80 79.15
CA VAL A 28 -17.78 -47.59 78.54
C VAL A 28 -18.25 -48.45 77.36
N SER A 29 -19.47 -49.00 77.42
CA SER A 29 -20.08 -49.74 76.31
C SER A 29 -20.38 -48.83 75.11
N MET A 30 -21.04 -47.70 75.33
CA MET A 30 -21.38 -46.74 74.26
C MET A 30 -20.14 -46.07 73.63
N ALA A 31 -19.00 -46.01 74.34
CA ALA A 31 -17.74 -45.53 73.77
C ALA A 31 -17.08 -46.52 72.78
N ARG A 32 -17.48 -47.81 72.78
CA ARG A 32 -16.88 -48.84 71.91
C ARG A 32 -17.62 -49.04 70.58
N ASP A 33 -18.94 -48.94 70.53
CA ASP A 33 -19.72 -49.15 69.28
C ASP A 33 -19.87 -47.86 68.45
N TRP A 34 -18.94 -47.66 67.51
CA TRP A 34 -18.92 -46.53 66.57
C TRP A 34 -19.95 -46.60 65.42
N THR A 35 -20.97 -47.45 65.53
CA THR A 35 -21.92 -47.81 64.46
C THR A 35 -23.33 -47.21 64.59
N LEU A 36 -23.61 -46.46 65.67
CA LEU A 36 -24.89 -45.76 65.87
C LEU A 36 -25.13 -44.67 64.81
N THR A 37 -26.39 -44.45 64.43
CA THR A 37 -26.78 -43.34 63.54
C THR A 37 -26.74 -41.98 64.27
N PRO A 38 -26.71 -40.83 63.55
CA PRO A 38 -26.63 -39.51 64.20
C PRO A 38 -27.77 -39.20 65.18
N GLU A 39 -29.00 -39.65 64.89
CA GLU A 39 -30.16 -39.44 65.76
C GLU A 39 -30.09 -40.29 67.05
N GLU A 40 -29.61 -41.54 66.95
CA GLU A 40 -29.39 -42.41 68.10
C GLU A 40 -28.27 -41.88 69.02
N ARG A 41 -27.21 -41.29 68.42
CA ARG A 41 -26.14 -40.61 69.19
C ARG A 41 -26.66 -39.38 69.93
N ALA A 42 -27.49 -38.56 69.29
CA ALA A 42 -28.10 -37.39 69.93
C ALA A 42 -29.00 -37.77 71.11
N ALA A 43 -29.85 -38.79 70.95
CA ALA A 43 -30.70 -39.30 72.03
C ALA A 43 -29.89 -39.90 73.20
N ALA A 44 -28.80 -40.62 72.91
CA ALA A 44 -27.88 -41.13 73.93
C ALA A 44 -27.16 -39.99 74.68
N GLN A 45 -26.73 -38.94 73.98
CA GLN A 45 -26.06 -37.78 74.58
C GLN A 45 -26.99 -36.92 75.44
N GLU A 46 -28.26 -36.77 75.08
CA GLU A 46 -29.23 -36.04 75.90
C GLU A 46 -29.49 -36.76 77.24
N ALA A 47 -29.54 -38.10 77.24
CA ALA A 47 -29.57 -38.91 78.47
C ALA A 47 -28.27 -38.82 79.28
N GLN A 48 -27.11 -38.71 78.61
CA GLN A 48 -25.79 -38.66 79.23
C GLN A 48 -25.55 -37.38 80.05
N LEU A 49 -26.06 -36.23 79.58
CA LEU A 49 -25.90 -34.92 80.22
C LEU A 49 -26.67 -34.81 81.56
N GLY A 50 -27.83 -35.46 81.69
CA GLY A 50 -28.60 -35.47 82.94
C GLY A 50 -28.00 -36.37 84.03
N LEU A 51 -27.24 -37.40 83.65
CA LEU A 51 -26.66 -38.38 84.60
C LEU A 51 -25.22 -38.08 84.98
N GLY A 52 -24.40 -37.51 84.08
CA GLY A 52 -22.95 -37.36 84.29
C GLY A 52 -22.56 -36.56 85.54
N ALA A 53 -23.17 -35.39 85.75
CA ALA A 53 -22.82 -34.49 86.86
C ALA A 53 -23.20 -35.06 88.24
N ASP A 54 -24.42 -35.58 88.37
CA ASP A 54 -24.92 -36.14 89.64
C ASP A 54 -24.22 -37.47 89.99
N VAL A 55 -23.88 -38.29 88.99
CA VAL A 55 -23.16 -39.56 89.21
C VAL A 55 -21.72 -39.32 89.65
N LEU A 56 -21.00 -38.35 89.07
CA LEU A 56 -19.65 -37.97 89.52
C LEU A 56 -19.65 -37.45 90.97
N ALA A 57 -20.62 -36.61 91.34
CA ALA A 57 -20.77 -36.12 92.71
C ALA A 57 -21.05 -37.26 93.72
N LEU A 58 -21.85 -38.27 93.34
CA LEU A 58 -22.13 -39.44 94.15
C LEU A 58 -20.90 -40.37 94.31
N VAL A 59 -20.04 -40.48 93.28
CA VAL A 59 -18.77 -41.23 93.36
C VAL A 59 -17.81 -40.57 94.35
N GLU A 60 -17.60 -39.26 94.28
CA GLU A 60 -16.70 -38.53 95.17
C GLU A 60 -17.19 -38.57 96.64
N LEU A 61 -18.51 -38.51 96.86
CA LEU A 61 -19.11 -38.74 98.18
C LEU A 61 -18.85 -40.17 98.70
N GLY A 62 -18.96 -41.19 97.85
CA GLY A 62 -18.71 -42.60 98.18
C GLY A 62 -17.25 -42.87 98.56
N LEU A 63 -16.29 -42.33 97.79
CA LEU A 63 -14.84 -42.48 98.00
C LEU A 63 -14.34 -41.82 99.32
N SER A 64 -15.14 -40.96 99.94
CA SER A 64 -14.83 -40.33 101.23
C SER A 64 -15.13 -41.20 102.46
N ALA A 65 -15.91 -42.28 102.31
CA ALA A 65 -16.40 -43.09 103.42
C ALA A 65 -15.60 -44.39 103.60
N GLU A 66 -14.79 -44.47 104.66
CA GLU A 66 -14.05 -45.69 105.02
C GLU A 66 -15.01 -46.84 105.41
N GLY A 67 -15.20 -47.80 104.51
CA GLY A 67 -15.95 -49.03 104.78
C GLY A 67 -15.91 -50.01 103.61
N ARG A 68 -15.76 -51.31 103.90
CA ARG A 68 -16.01 -52.37 102.92
C ARG A 68 -17.52 -52.48 102.70
N TYR A 69 -17.97 -52.37 101.45
CA TYR A 69 -19.39 -52.22 101.10
C TYR A 69 -20.00 -53.52 100.56
N SER A 70 -20.77 -54.24 101.39
CA SER A 70 -21.50 -55.45 100.97
C SER A 70 -22.88 -55.13 100.40
N GLY A 71 -23.13 -55.50 99.15
CA GLY A 71 -24.45 -55.50 98.51
C GLY A 71 -24.40 -56.21 97.16
N GLU A 72 -25.31 -57.17 96.93
CA GLU A 72 -25.39 -57.93 95.68
C GLU A 72 -25.87 -57.04 94.53
N ALA A 73 -25.17 -57.07 93.39
CA ALA A 73 -25.35 -56.13 92.28
C ALA A 73 -26.34 -56.60 91.19
N ASP A 74 -26.99 -57.76 91.35
CA ASP A 74 -27.72 -58.42 90.27
C ASP A 74 -29.04 -57.75 89.82
N GLY A 75 -29.57 -56.80 90.59
CA GLY A 75 -30.90 -56.23 90.36
C GLY A 75 -31.01 -54.95 89.54
N VAL A 76 -29.93 -54.16 89.37
CA VAL A 76 -30.07 -52.69 89.17
C VAL A 76 -29.49 -52.13 87.86
N LEU A 77 -28.71 -52.92 87.10
CA LEU A 77 -28.09 -52.46 85.84
C LEU A 77 -28.96 -52.76 84.61
N GLU A 78 -28.96 -51.86 83.60
CA GLU A 78 -29.42 -52.16 82.23
C GLU A 78 -28.49 -53.18 81.53
N PRO A 79 -28.97 -53.99 80.56
CA PRO A 79 -28.20 -55.09 79.97
C PRO A 79 -26.85 -54.68 79.34
N GLU A 80 -26.82 -53.59 78.59
CA GLU A 80 -25.66 -53.07 77.86
C GLU A 80 -24.58 -52.60 78.85
N ALA A 81 -24.99 -51.94 79.94
CA ALA A 81 -24.11 -51.59 81.05
C ALA A 81 -23.45 -52.83 81.67
N ARG A 82 -24.22 -53.89 81.91
CA ARG A 82 -23.67 -55.13 82.48
C ARG A 82 -22.64 -55.76 81.54
N GLN A 83 -22.80 -55.63 80.23
CA GLN A 83 -21.83 -56.12 79.27
C GLN A 83 -20.54 -55.30 79.30
N GLY A 84 -20.63 -53.97 79.15
CA GLY A 84 -19.46 -53.07 79.18
C GLY A 84 -18.63 -53.19 80.46
N LEU A 85 -19.28 -53.39 81.62
CA LEU A 85 -18.58 -53.60 82.90
C LEU A 85 -17.77 -54.90 82.89
N ARG A 86 -18.40 -55.99 82.43
CA ARG A 86 -17.81 -57.32 82.46
C ARG A 86 -16.64 -57.41 81.48
N GLU A 87 -16.76 -56.81 80.30
CA GLU A 87 -15.65 -56.67 79.35
C GLU A 87 -14.49 -55.87 79.95
N TRP A 88 -14.76 -54.69 80.56
CA TRP A 88 -13.74 -53.87 81.21
C TRP A 88 -13.03 -54.58 82.38
N GLN A 89 -13.78 -55.35 83.18
CA GLN A 89 -13.26 -56.19 84.26
C GLN A 89 -12.40 -57.35 83.71
N THR A 90 -12.84 -57.97 82.60
CA THR A 90 -12.16 -59.11 81.97
C THR A 90 -10.84 -58.67 81.33
N ASP A 91 -10.84 -57.57 80.57
CA ASP A 91 -9.64 -56.96 79.96
C ASP A 91 -8.55 -56.61 81.00
N ARG A 92 -8.94 -56.36 82.26
CA ARG A 92 -8.04 -56.03 83.38
C ARG A 92 -7.80 -57.18 84.38
N GLY A 93 -8.38 -58.37 84.15
CA GLY A 93 -8.22 -59.53 85.04
C GLY A 93 -8.85 -59.36 86.44
N ILE A 94 -9.87 -58.53 86.58
CA ILE A 94 -10.57 -58.28 87.84
C ILE A 94 -11.69 -59.31 88.00
N GLU A 95 -11.64 -60.13 89.05
CA GLU A 95 -12.67 -61.13 89.32
C GLU A 95 -14.05 -60.48 89.56
N ALA A 96 -15.09 -61.04 88.93
CA ALA A 96 -16.48 -60.54 88.96
C ALA A 96 -17.21 -60.78 90.30
N THR A 97 -16.57 -60.44 91.41
CA THR A 97 -17.09 -60.62 92.79
C THR A 97 -18.03 -59.52 93.25
N GLY A 98 -18.21 -58.46 92.45
CA GLY A 98 -19.09 -57.31 92.75
C GLY A 98 -18.43 -56.17 93.54
N TYR A 99 -17.15 -56.29 93.90
CA TYR A 99 -16.41 -55.28 94.68
C TYR A 99 -15.29 -54.67 93.83
N LEU A 100 -15.46 -53.41 93.40
CA LEU A 100 -14.36 -52.63 92.82
C LEU A 100 -13.58 -51.95 93.95
N ASP A 101 -12.24 -52.04 93.89
CA ASP A 101 -11.39 -51.33 94.83
C ASP A 101 -11.23 -49.84 94.47
N ARG A 102 -10.60 -49.09 95.38
CA ARG A 102 -10.40 -47.65 95.23
C ARG A 102 -9.50 -47.27 94.04
N ALA A 103 -8.57 -48.13 93.64
CA ALA A 103 -7.69 -47.87 92.50
C ALA A 103 -8.47 -48.04 91.19
N SER A 104 -9.21 -49.12 91.09
CA SER A 104 -10.07 -49.48 89.95
C SER A 104 -11.14 -48.41 89.68
N LEU A 105 -11.79 -47.89 90.73
CA LEU A 105 -12.73 -46.77 90.62
C LEU A 105 -12.04 -45.47 90.17
N THR A 106 -10.79 -45.24 90.57
CA THR A 106 -10.03 -44.05 90.17
C THR A 106 -9.62 -44.11 88.70
N GLU A 107 -9.20 -45.29 88.21
CA GLU A 107 -8.95 -45.50 86.77
C GLU A 107 -10.22 -45.35 85.92
N LEU A 108 -11.36 -45.84 86.39
CA LEU A 108 -12.64 -45.72 85.68
C LEU A 108 -13.06 -44.25 85.51
N VAL A 109 -12.91 -43.43 86.56
CA VAL A 109 -13.16 -41.97 86.49
C VAL A 109 -12.14 -41.27 85.58
N ALA A 110 -10.87 -41.68 85.59
CA ALA A 110 -9.86 -41.13 84.69
C ALA A 110 -10.15 -41.47 83.22
N ALA A 111 -10.60 -42.69 82.92
CA ALA A 111 -11.02 -43.11 81.59
C ALA A 111 -12.27 -42.35 81.11
N GLY A 112 -13.24 -42.09 81.99
CA GLY A 112 -14.40 -41.24 81.67
C GLY A 112 -13.99 -39.81 81.29
N ARG A 113 -13.08 -39.18 82.05
CA ARG A 113 -12.53 -37.83 81.76
C ARG A 113 -11.61 -37.78 80.54
N GLU A 114 -11.09 -38.91 80.08
CA GLU A 114 -10.35 -39.03 78.82
C GLU A 114 -11.32 -39.14 77.64
N ALA A 115 -12.35 -40.00 77.74
CA ALA A 115 -13.40 -40.12 76.73
C ALA A 115 -14.17 -38.80 76.53
N GLU A 116 -14.45 -38.06 77.60
CA GLU A 116 -15.09 -36.74 77.52
C GLU A 116 -14.23 -35.72 76.75
N ARG A 117 -12.91 -35.69 77.00
CA ARG A 117 -11.97 -34.85 76.24
C ARG A 117 -11.89 -35.24 74.77
N GLN A 118 -11.82 -36.54 74.48
CA GLN A 118 -11.80 -37.03 73.09
C GLN A 118 -13.11 -36.70 72.35
N ALA A 119 -14.25 -36.77 73.02
CA ALA A 119 -15.54 -36.36 72.46
C ALA A 119 -15.70 -34.84 72.30
N GLU A 120 -14.97 -34.02 73.07
CA GLU A 120 -14.89 -32.57 72.86
C GLU A 120 -13.94 -32.22 71.72
N GLU A 121 -12.77 -32.86 71.63
CA GLU A 121 -11.82 -32.68 70.53
C GLU A 121 -12.41 -33.10 69.17
N ALA A 122 -13.15 -34.23 69.13
CA ALA A 122 -13.86 -34.67 67.93
C ALA A 122 -14.92 -33.65 67.47
N ARG A 123 -15.69 -33.07 68.39
CA ARG A 123 -16.67 -32.00 68.06
C ARG A 123 -15.99 -30.75 67.52
N ARG A 124 -14.88 -30.32 68.12
CA ARG A 124 -14.10 -29.17 67.62
C ARG A 124 -13.52 -29.43 66.22
N LEU A 125 -13.15 -30.67 65.91
CA LEU A 125 -12.70 -31.06 64.56
C LEU A 125 -13.86 -31.00 63.55
N GLU A 126 -15.01 -31.58 63.88
CA GLU A 126 -16.21 -31.58 63.02
C GLU A 126 -16.74 -30.16 62.75
N GLU A 127 -16.77 -29.31 63.79
CA GLU A 127 -17.11 -27.88 63.66
C GLU A 127 -16.11 -27.13 62.76
N ALA A 128 -14.80 -27.38 62.92
CA ALA A 128 -13.76 -26.77 62.10
C ALA A 128 -13.78 -27.25 60.63
N GLU A 129 -14.09 -28.52 60.38
CA GLU A 129 -14.28 -29.06 59.02
C GLU A 129 -15.53 -28.45 58.36
N ALA A 130 -16.63 -28.32 59.11
CA ALA A 130 -17.84 -27.66 58.63
C ALA A 130 -17.63 -26.17 58.33
N GLU A 131 -16.85 -25.45 59.15
CA GLU A 131 -16.48 -24.05 58.90
C GLU A 131 -15.55 -23.92 57.69
N ALA A 132 -14.54 -24.79 57.57
CA ALA A 132 -13.63 -24.83 56.41
C ALA A 132 -14.38 -25.11 55.10
N GLN A 133 -15.37 -26.01 55.12
CA GLN A 133 -16.21 -26.29 53.95
C GLN A 133 -17.07 -25.08 53.56
N ARG A 134 -17.69 -24.39 54.53
CA ARG A 134 -18.45 -23.14 54.29
C ARG A 134 -17.58 -22.06 53.65
N LEU A 135 -16.37 -21.84 54.17
CA LEU A 135 -15.41 -20.88 53.62
C LEU A 135 -14.92 -21.28 52.22
N ALA A 136 -14.80 -22.59 51.93
CA ALA A 136 -14.45 -23.07 50.60
C ALA A 136 -15.58 -22.84 49.59
N ASP A 137 -16.83 -23.05 49.99
CA ASP A 137 -18.01 -22.80 49.18
C ASP A 137 -18.25 -21.30 48.95
N GLU A 138 -18.08 -20.45 49.96
CA GLU A 138 -18.14 -18.98 49.83
C GLU A 138 -17.09 -18.47 48.82
N ARG A 139 -15.83 -18.91 48.95
CA ARG A 139 -14.76 -18.59 47.99
C ARG A 139 -15.02 -19.11 46.58
N ARG A 140 -15.71 -20.24 46.44
CA ARG A 140 -16.12 -20.80 45.15
C ARG A 140 -17.17 -19.91 44.50
N ILE A 141 -18.21 -19.52 45.25
CA ILE A 141 -19.27 -18.61 44.80
C ILE A 141 -18.66 -17.27 44.39
N GLU A 142 -17.85 -16.63 45.24
CA GLU A 142 -17.18 -15.36 44.88
C GLU A 142 -16.35 -15.48 43.59
N ARG A 143 -15.66 -16.61 43.39
CA ARG A 143 -14.85 -16.82 42.18
C ARG A 143 -15.72 -16.99 40.94
N GLU A 144 -16.82 -17.72 41.04
CA GLU A 144 -17.79 -17.89 39.96
C GLU A 144 -18.49 -16.57 39.62
N GLU A 145 -18.85 -15.77 40.62
CA GLU A 145 -19.43 -14.42 40.43
C GLU A 145 -18.45 -13.46 39.74
N ARG A 146 -17.18 -13.39 40.18
CA ARG A 146 -16.15 -12.56 39.52
C ARG A 146 -15.91 -12.99 38.07
N LEU A 147 -15.91 -14.30 37.79
CA LEU A 147 -15.78 -14.81 36.42
C LEU A 147 -17.02 -14.48 35.56
N ALA A 148 -18.22 -14.55 36.13
CA ALA A 148 -19.45 -14.17 35.45
C ALA A 148 -19.53 -12.66 35.18
N GLU A 149 -19.08 -11.82 36.12
CA GLU A 149 -18.97 -10.37 35.93
C GLU A 149 -17.94 -10.03 34.84
N GLN A 150 -16.76 -10.64 34.87
CA GLN A 150 -15.75 -10.46 33.83
C GLN A 150 -16.28 -10.88 32.46
N ALA A 151 -16.96 -12.03 32.36
CA ALA A 151 -17.56 -12.50 31.11
C ALA A 151 -18.66 -11.55 30.57
N ARG A 152 -19.44 -10.91 31.45
CA ARG A 152 -20.41 -9.86 31.06
C ARG A 152 -19.73 -8.61 30.53
N LEU A 153 -18.64 -8.16 31.17
CA LEU A 153 -17.87 -7.01 30.71
C LEU A 153 -17.18 -7.29 29.36
N ASP A 154 -16.61 -8.47 29.18
CA ASP A 154 -15.99 -8.88 27.92
C ASP A 154 -17.03 -9.04 26.79
N ALA A 155 -18.24 -9.50 27.09
CA ALA A 155 -19.35 -9.53 26.14
C ALA A 155 -19.78 -8.10 25.73
N ALA A 156 -19.98 -7.21 26.70
CA ALA A 156 -20.35 -5.82 26.44
C ALA A 156 -19.31 -5.07 25.59
N ARG A 157 -18.00 -5.28 25.86
CA ARG A 157 -16.92 -4.74 25.02
C ARG A 157 -16.99 -5.24 23.58
N ARG A 158 -17.23 -6.54 23.37
CA ARG A 158 -17.36 -7.12 22.02
C ARG A 158 -18.57 -6.57 21.26
N GLU A 159 -19.69 -6.34 21.94
CA GLU A 159 -20.86 -5.70 21.33
C GLU A 159 -20.57 -4.23 20.96
N GLU A 160 -19.84 -3.49 21.80
CA GLU A 160 -19.41 -2.12 21.50
C GLU A 160 -18.40 -2.07 20.34
N GLU A 161 -17.39 -2.95 20.33
CA GLU A 161 -16.43 -3.11 19.23
C GLU A 161 -17.13 -3.47 17.91
N GLN A 162 -18.13 -4.36 17.93
CA GLN A 162 -18.93 -4.69 16.75
C GLN A 162 -19.76 -3.50 16.26
N ARG A 163 -20.40 -2.76 17.17
CA ARG A 163 -21.17 -1.56 16.81
C ARG A 163 -20.29 -0.48 16.17
N LEU A 164 -19.11 -0.24 16.74
CA LEU A 164 -18.13 0.71 16.18
C LEU A 164 -17.59 0.24 14.82
N ALA A 165 -17.37 -1.06 14.64
CA ALA A 165 -16.94 -1.63 13.36
C ALA A 165 -18.04 -1.51 12.28
N ASP A 166 -19.30 -1.73 12.63
CA ASP A 166 -20.44 -1.57 11.71
C ASP A 166 -20.70 -0.08 11.38
N GLU A 167 -20.53 0.82 12.34
CA GLU A 167 -20.62 2.27 12.12
C GLU A 167 -19.50 2.78 11.21
N ALA A 168 -18.26 2.32 11.44
CA ALA A 168 -17.12 2.64 10.58
C ALA A 168 -17.32 2.15 9.13
N ARG A 169 -17.83 0.92 8.94
CA ARG A 169 -18.16 0.39 7.60
C ARG A 169 -19.21 1.23 6.88
N ARG A 170 -20.28 1.64 7.58
CA ARG A 170 -21.32 2.52 6.99
C ARG A 170 -20.75 3.88 6.60
N ALA A 171 -19.90 4.48 7.43
CA ALA A 171 -19.24 5.74 7.11
C ALA A 171 -18.27 5.62 5.92
N GLU A 172 -17.60 4.48 5.75
CA GLU A 172 -16.77 4.18 4.58
C GLU A 172 -17.61 3.97 3.31
N ASP A 173 -18.69 3.19 3.38
CA ASP A 173 -19.65 2.98 2.29
C ASP A 173 -20.30 4.30 1.84
N GLU A 174 -20.68 5.17 2.80
CA GLU A 174 -21.24 6.50 2.52
C GLU A 174 -20.20 7.42 1.85
N ARG A 175 -18.95 7.42 2.32
CA ARG A 175 -17.85 8.16 1.66
C ARG A 175 -17.60 7.68 0.23
N LEU A 176 -17.52 6.36 0.01
CA LEU A 176 -17.33 5.80 -1.33
C LEU A 176 -18.50 6.13 -2.26
N ALA A 177 -19.73 6.15 -1.73
CA ALA A 177 -20.91 6.58 -2.48
C ALA A 177 -20.91 8.08 -2.80
N GLU A 178 -20.38 8.94 -1.92
CA GLU A 178 -20.21 10.37 -2.17
C GLU A 178 -19.10 10.65 -3.21
N GLU A 179 -17.93 10.01 -3.05
CA GLU A 179 -16.82 10.07 -4.01
C GLU A 179 -17.26 9.63 -5.41
N ALA A 180 -18.03 8.53 -5.51
CA ALA A 180 -18.59 8.05 -6.78
C ALA A 180 -19.65 9.00 -7.38
N ARG A 181 -20.44 9.71 -6.55
CA ARG A 181 -21.39 10.73 -7.03
C ARG A 181 -20.69 11.94 -7.62
N LEU A 182 -19.67 12.45 -6.91
CA LEU A 182 -18.88 13.60 -7.37
C LEU A 182 -18.12 13.29 -8.67
N GLU A 183 -17.59 12.09 -8.81
CA GLU A 183 -16.92 11.65 -10.04
C GLU A 183 -17.90 11.52 -11.21
N MET A 184 -19.11 10.97 -10.98
CA MET A 184 -20.17 10.93 -12.00
C MET A 184 -20.65 12.33 -12.40
N GLU A 185 -20.70 13.28 -11.46
CA GLU A 185 -21.02 14.68 -11.75
C GLU A 185 -19.91 15.37 -12.55
N ARG A 186 -18.63 15.15 -12.22
CA ARG A 186 -17.48 15.63 -12.99
C ARG A 186 -17.52 15.13 -14.43
N ILE A 187 -17.72 13.82 -14.64
CA ILE A 187 -17.84 13.21 -15.96
C ILE A 187 -19.03 13.79 -16.73
N ALA A 188 -20.17 14.02 -16.06
CA ALA A 188 -21.34 14.63 -16.68
C ALA A 188 -21.11 16.11 -17.07
N GLU A 189 -20.34 16.87 -16.28
CA GLU A 189 -19.98 18.24 -16.62
C GLU A 189 -18.98 18.29 -17.78
N GLU A 190 -17.96 17.44 -17.78
CA GLU A 190 -17.00 17.30 -18.88
C GLU A 190 -17.71 16.90 -20.19
N ALA A 191 -18.67 15.99 -20.14
CA ALA A 191 -19.49 15.63 -21.30
C ALA A 191 -20.34 16.81 -21.81
N ARG A 192 -20.91 17.64 -20.93
CA ARG A 192 -21.65 18.86 -21.34
C ARG A 192 -20.73 19.90 -21.97
N ARG A 193 -19.53 20.10 -21.42
CA ARG A 193 -18.53 21.04 -21.98
C ARG A 193 -18.06 20.58 -23.36
N ALA A 194 -17.72 19.29 -23.52
CA ALA A 194 -17.33 18.73 -24.81
C ALA A 194 -18.45 18.80 -25.86
N GLU A 195 -19.71 18.65 -25.46
CA GLU A 195 -20.85 18.83 -26.37
C GLU A 195 -21.07 20.30 -26.74
N GLN A 196 -20.90 21.24 -25.81
CA GLN A 196 -20.91 22.67 -26.12
C GLN A 196 -19.76 23.06 -27.07
N GLU A 197 -18.55 22.56 -26.84
CA GLU A 197 -17.39 22.81 -27.71
C GLU A 197 -17.64 22.30 -29.14
N ARG A 198 -18.25 21.11 -29.30
CA ARG A 198 -18.67 20.60 -30.62
C ARG A 198 -19.70 21.49 -31.30
N GLN A 199 -20.69 21.98 -30.57
CA GLN A 199 -21.72 22.88 -31.11
C GLN A 199 -21.12 24.24 -31.50
N GLU A 200 -20.16 24.75 -30.73
CA GLU A 200 -19.41 25.95 -31.08
C GLU A 200 -18.49 25.73 -32.29
N GLU A 201 -17.85 24.57 -32.43
CA GLU A 201 -17.01 24.20 -33.58
C GLU A 201 -17.86 24.03 -34.85
N GLU A 202 -19.01 23.36 -34.76
CA GLU A 202 -19.96 23.23 -35.87
C GLU A 202 -20.51 24.60 -36.30
N ALA A 203 -20.85 25.47 -35.35
CA ALA A 203 -21.28 26.84 -35.65
C ALA A 203 -20.17 27.67 -36.33
N ARG A 204 -18.91 27.56 -35.85
CA ARG A 204 -17.75 28.22 -36.49
C ARG A 204 -17.51 27.68 -37.90
N ARG A 205 -17.65 26.37 -38.10
CA ARG A 205 -17.50 25.73 -39.41
C ARG A 205 -18.58 26.20 -40.39
N LEU A 206 -19.85 26.25 -39.97
CA LEU A 206 -20.94 26.76 -40.81
C LEU A 206 -20.77 28.25 -41.14
N GLU A 207 -20.28 29.05 -40.19
CA GLU A 207 -19.92 30.45 -40.44
C GLU A 207 -18.76 30.58 -41.43
N GLN A 208 -17.72 29.75 -41.31
CA GLN A 208 -16.62 29.71 -42.28
C GLN A 208 -17.10 29.25 -43.66
N GLU A 209 -17.92 28.21 -43.76
CA GLU A 209 -18.48 27.75 -45.03
C GLU A 209 -19.31 28.86 -45.71
N ARG A 210 -20.08 29.64 -44.93
CA ARG A 210 -20.79 30.83 -45.43
C ARG A 210 -19.83 31.93 -45.91
N GLN A 211 -18.78 32.22 -45.15
CA GLN A 211 -17.76 33.21 -45.53
C GLN A 211 -16.98 32.78 -46.77
N GLU A 212 -16.69 31.48 -46.92
CA GLU A 212 -16.09 30.93 -48.13
C GLU A 212 -17.03 30.98 -49.34
N GLU A 213 -18.33 30.73 -49.16
CA GLU A 213 -19.32 30.87 -50.24
C GLU A 213 -19.47 32.33 -50.68
N GLU A 214 -19.54 33.27 -49.72
CA GLU A 214 -19.56 34.71 -50.00
C GLU A 214 -18.26 35.17 -50.70
N ALA A 215 -17.10 34.72 -50.22
CA ALA A 215 -15.81 35.00 -50.85
C ALA A 215 -15.71 34.42 -52.27
N ARG A 216 -16.18 33.19 -52.49
CA ARG A 216 -16.25 32.56 -53.83
C ARG A 216 -17.18 33.33 -54.76
N ARG A 217 -18.31 33.83 -54.26
CA ARG A 217 -19.23 34.67 -55.04
C ARG A 217 -18.58 36.00 -55.41
N LEU A 218 -17.97 36.70 -54.46
CA LEU A 218 -17.26 37.96 -54.71
C LEU A 218 -16.07 37.77 -55.66
N GLU A 219 -15.38 36.63 -55.57
CA GLU A 219 -14.30 36.25 -56.49
C GLU A 219 -14.84 35.91 -57.89
N GLN A 220 -16.00 35.26 -58.03
CA GLN A 220 -16.67 35.08 -59.32
C GLN A 220 -17.10 36.41 -59.95
N GLU A 221 -17.71 37.30 -59.16
CA GLU A 221 -18.07 38.66 -59.60
C GLU A 221 -16.81 39.43 -60.06
N ARG A 222 -15.71 39.36 -59.29
CA ARG A 222 -14.39 39.90 -59.68
C ARG A 222 -13.80 39.24 -60.92
N GLN A 223 -13.92 37.93 -61.10
CA GLN A 223 -13.43 37.24 -62.29
C GLN A 223 -14.25 37.56 -63.53
N GLU A 224 -15.55 37.81 -63.39
CA GLU A 224 -16.37 38.35 -64.49
C GLU A 224 -15.99 39.79 -64.83
N GLU A 225 -15.82 40.67 -63.84
CA GLU A 225 -15.32 42.02 -64.07
C GLU A 225 -13.92 42.01 -64.70
N ALA A 226 -13.01 41.18 -64.20
CA ALA A 226 -11.68 41.00 -64.74
C ALA A 226 -11.70 40.39 -66.14
N ARG A 227 -12.63 39.48 -66.47
CA ARG A 227 -12.83 38.99 -67.84
C ARG A 227 -13.38 40.07 -68.77
N ARG A 228 -14.31 40.91 -68.32
CA ARG A 228 -14.82 42.07 -69.09
C ARG A 228 -13.71 43.11 -69.30
N ALA A 229 -12.92 43.40 -68.26
CA ALA A 229 -11.76 44.28 -68.32
C ALA A 229 -10.63 43.70 -69.18
N ALA A 230 -10.38 42.38 -69.13
CA ALA A 230 -9.39 41.71 -69.97
C ALA A 230 -9.85 41.62 -71.44
N ALA A 231 -11.15 41.46 -71.71
CA ALA A 231 -11.70 41.57 -73.06
C ALA A 231 -11.55 43.01 -73.61
N ALA A 232 -11.73 44.02 -72.76
CA ALA A 232 -11.47 45.43 -73.12
C ALA A 232 -9.97 45.72 -73.28
N ALA A 233 -9.09 45.16 -72.44
CA ALA A 233 -7.65 45.34 -72.50
C ALA A 233 -6.99 44.56 -73.64
N ALA A 234 -7.54 43.40 -74.03
CA ALA A 234 -7.12 42.64 -75.21
C ALA A 234 -7.32 43.41 -76.52
N ALA A 235 -8.20 44.41 -76.53
CA ALA A 235 -8.36 45.35 -77.64
C ALA A 235 -7.33 46.51 -77.65
N VAL A 236 -6.49 46.63 -76.61
CA VAL A 236 -5.61 47.79 -76.37
C VAL A 236 -4.14 47.42 -76.05
N ALA A 237 -3.84 46.17 -75.67
CA ALA A 237 -2.53 45.79 -75.11
C ALA A 237 -1.40 45.51 -76.14
N ASP A 238 -0.26 46.15 -75.91
CA ASP A 238 0.99 46.12 -76.68
C ASP A 238 1.55 44.69 -76.91
N PRO A 239 2.04 44.35 -78.13
CA PRO A 239 2.72 43.09 -78.42
C PRO A 239 3.94 42.76 -77.53
N ALA A 240 4.67 43.76 -77.02
CA ALA A 240 5.95 43.55 -76.33
C ALA A 240 5.82 42.73 -75.04
N GLN A 241 4.78 42.98 -74.25
CA GLN A 241 4.56 42.30 -72.95
C GLN A 241 4.31 40.80 -73.14
N ARG A 242 3.54 40.43 -74.17
CA ARG A 242 3.22 39.02 -74.51
C ARG A 242 4.46 38.18 -74.81
N GLN A 243 5.52 38.81 -75.31
CA GLN A 243 6.75 38.11 -75.66
C GLN A 243 7.66 37.87 -74.43
N ALA A 244 7.55 38.69 -73.38
CA ALA A 244 8.26 38.47 -72.12
C ALA A 244 7.68 37.28 -71.33
N ASP A 245 6.36 37.25 -71.13
CA ASP A 245 5.68 36.18 -70.37
C ASP A 245 5.83 34.81 -71.04
N MET A 246 5.81 34.79 -72.39
CA MET A 246 6.04 33.57 -73.17
C MET A 246 7.50 33.09 -73.10
N MET A 247 8.47 34.00 -72.96
CA MET A 247 9.89 33.65 -72.78
C MET A 247 10.15 33.06 -71.38
N ASP A 248 9.56 33.62 -70.32
CA ASP A 248 9.66 33.04 -68.97
C ASP A 248 9.04 31.62 -68.91
N ALA A 249 7.85 31.45 -69.49
CA ALA A 249 7.21 30.14 -69.60
C ALA A 249 8.00 29.13 -70.46
N ALA A 250 8.67 29.60 -71.53
CA ALA A 250 9.54 28.78 -72.35
C ALA A 250 10.83 28.39 -71.62
N GLN A 251 11.42 29.32 -70.85
CA GLN A 251 12.62 29.07 -70.07
C GLN A 251 12.35 28.07 -68.94
N ARG A 252 11.24 28.21 -68.19
CA ARG A 252 10.82 27.21 -67.19
C ARG A 252 10.63 25.82 -67.80
N ARG A 253 10.09 25.72 -69.03
CA ARG A 253 9.95 24.45 -69.76
C ARG A 253 11.27 23.88 -70.28
N ALA A 254 12.22 24.72 -70.66
CA ALA A 254 13.56 24.30 -71.07
C ALA A 254 14.37 23.79 -69.85
N GLU A 255 14.32 24.51 -68.73
CA GLU A 255 15.02 24.13 -67.50
C GLU A 255 14.49 22.80 -66.93
N ALA A 256 13.22 22.46 -67.12
CA ALA A 256 12.63 21.20 -66.66
C ALA A 256 13.23 19.92 -67.31
N ARG A 257 14.03 20.03 -68.38
CA ARG A 257 14.66 18.89 -69.08
C ARG A 257 16.17 18.77 -68.86
N LEU A 258 16.77 19.60 -68.01
CA LEU A 258 18.21 19.59 -67.77
C LEU A 258 18.67 18.28 -67.11
N THR A 259 19.78 17.74 -67.58
CA THR A 259 20.49 16.62 -66.93
C THR A 259 21.25 17.12 -65.70
N ASP A 260 21.61 16.22 -64.78
CA ASP A 260 22.42 16.55 -63.60
C ASP A 260 23.74 17.26 -63.95
N GLU A 261 24.37 16.90 -65.07
CA GLU A 261 25.56 17.57 -65.58
C GLU A 261 25.29 19.06 -65.89
N GLN A 262 24.16 19.34 -66.54
CA GLN A 262 23.74 20.70 -66.87
C GLN A 262 23.28 21.48 -65.63
N LEU A 263 22.65 20.81 -64.66
CA LEU A 263 22.28 21.39 -63.37
C LEU A 263 23.52 21.81 -62.57
N LEU A 264 24.53 20.94 -62.48
CA LEU A 264 25.81 21.25 -61.82
C LEU A 264 26.56 22.38 -62.54
N LEU A 265 26.60 22.40 -63.88
CA LEU A 265 27.23 23.50 -64.64
C LEU A 265 26.52 24.84 -64.41
N ALA A 266 25.20 24.84 -64.32
CA ALA A 266 24.42 26.05 -63.99
C ALA A 266 24.65 26.48 -62.53
N ALA A 267 24.72 25.54 -61.59
CA ALA A 267 24.97 25.78 -60.18
C ALA A 267 26.42 26.20 -59.87
N ARG A 268 27.39 25.91 -60.77
CA ARG A 268 28.83 26.04 -60.51
C ARG A 268 29.25 27.43 -60.03
N ASN A 269 28.83 28.48 -60.74
CA ASN A 269 29.25 29.85 -60.41
C ASN A 269 28.58 30.34 -59.13
N ASP A 270 27.28 30.05 -58.98
CA ASP A 270 26.49 30.39 -57.80
C ASP A 270 27.09 29.74 -56.53
N LEU A 271 27.56 28.49 -56.63
CA LEU A 271 28.18 27.74 -55.53
C LEU A 271 29.64 28.14 -55.26
N ALA A 272 30.46 28.32 -56.31
CA ALA A 272 31.87 28.67 -56.16
C ALA A 272 32.09 30.10 -55.64
N GLY A 273 31.18 31.02 -55.99
CA GLY A 273 31.30 32.44 -55.69
C GLY A 273 32.54 33.05 -56.33
N THR A 274 33.22 33.97 -55.62
CA THR A 274 34.43 34.65 -56.08
C THR A 274 35.73 34.00 -55.59
N THR A 275 35.65 33.04 -54.67
CA THR A 275 36.80 32.48 -53.94
C THR A 275 37.13 31.02 -54.30
N GLY A 276 36.15 30.25 -54.79
CA GLY A 276 36.33 28.86 -55.19
C GLY A 276 36.61 28.69 -56.69
N ASP A 277 37.37 27.66 -57.06
CA ASP A 277 37.41 27.14 -58.44
C ASP A 277 36.90 25.70 -58.45
N LEU A 278 35.78 25.49 -59.13
CA LEU A 278 35.26 24.17 -59.45
C LEU A 278 35.64 23.84 -60.89
N ASN A 279 36.32 22.71 -61.10
CA ASN A 279 36.77 22.31 -62.43
C ASN A 279 35.62 21.85 -63.37
N TRP A 280 34.36 21.98 -62.95
CA TRP A 280 33.17 21.55 -63.69
C TRP A 280 33.03 22.33 -65.00
N ARG A 281 33.38 21.68 -66.10
CA ARG A 281 33.50 22.26 -67.45
C ARG A 281 33.13 21.18 -68.46
N LEU A 282 32.32 21.53 -69.47
CA LEU A 282 31.91 20.63 -70.57
C LEU A 282 33.11 20.00 -71.33
N ALA A 283 34.29 20.64 -71.27
CA ALA A 283 35.52 20.12 -71.87
C ALA A 283 36.20 19.00 -71.06
N LEU A 284 35.75 18.73 -69.83
CA LEU A 284 36.26 17.68 -68.95
C LEU A 284 35.22 16.60 -68.72
N ASN A 285 35.66 15.35 -68.63
CA ASN A 285 34.80 14.23 -68.28
C ASN A 285 34.19 14.46 -66.89
N ARG A 286 32.87 14.31 -66.74
CA ARG A 286 32.16 14.45 -65.45
C ARG A 286 32.75 13.56 -64.33
N ARG A 287 33.36 12.43 -64.65
CA ARG A 287 34.06 11.56 -63.67
C ARG A 287 35.36 12.17 -63.10
N SER A 288 35.89 13.22 -63.70
CA SER A 288 37.03 13.99 -63.15
C SER A 288 36.62 15.32 -62.53
N TRP A 289 35.32 15.58 -62.39
CA TRP A 289 34.83 16.77 -61.72
C TRP A 289 35.05 16.66 -60.20
N THR A 290 35.60 17.71 -59.62
CA THR A 290 35.92 17.77 -58.19
C THR A 290 34.66 17.54 -57.37
N GLY A 291 34.69 16.53 -56.50
CA GLY A 291 33.60 16.23 -55.56
C GLY A 291 32.36 15.57 -56.13
N VAL A 292 32.33 15.18 -57.42
CA VAL A 292 31.13 14.62 -58.03
C VAL A 292 31.30 13.11 -58.20
N GLN A 293 30.50 12.32 -57.47
CA GLN A 293 30.33 10.89 -57.78
C GLN A 293 28.99 10.67 -58.50
N SER A 294 28.94 9.70 -59.40
CA SER A 294 27.74 9.45 -60.22
C SER A 294 27.53 7.97 -60.51
N SER A 295 26.27 7.55 -60.40
CA SER A 295 25.80 6.21 -60.75
C SER A 295 25.02 6.29 -62.05
N GLY A 296 25.60 5.77 -63.13
CA GLY A 296 25.13 6.06 -64.49
C GLY A 296 25.18 7.56 -64.77
N ASP A 297 24.07 8.12 -65.24
CA ASP A 297 23.92 9.54 -65.56
C ASP A 297 23.53 10.42 -64.36
N ASN A 298 23.28 9.83 -63.19
CA ASN A 298 22.75 10.53 -62.01
C ASN A 298 23.84 10.81 -60.97
N VAL A 299 23.84 11.99 -60.35
CA VAL A 299 24.73 12.34 -59.24
C VAL A 299 24.20 11.70 -57.96
N VAL A 300 25.05 10.92 -57.30
CA VAL A 300 24.70 10.24 -56.04
C VAL A 300 25.43 10.83 -54.84
N GLU A 301 26.56 11.50 -55.06
CA GLU A 301 27.30 12.18 -54.00
C GLU A 301 27.93 13.46 -54.54
N LEU A 302 27.82 14.52 -53.74
CA LEU A 302 28.47 15.81 -53.97
C LEU A 302 29.31 16.17 -52.75
N ASP A 303 30.60 15.81 -52.75
CA ASP A 303 31.56 16.11 -51.69
C ASP A 303 32.53 17.23 -52.07
N LEU A 304 32.20 18.43 -51.60
CA LEU A 304 32.96 19.66 -51.76
C LEU A 304 33.47 20.19 -50.42
N ASN A 305 33.78 19.31 -49.47
CA ASN A 305 34.39 19.70 -48.20
C ASN A 305 35.70 20.49 -48.41
N GLY A 306 35.85 21.61 -47.70
CA GLY A 306 37.12 22.33 -47.61
C GLY A 306 37.62 22.98 -48.93
N ARG A 307 36.71 23.41 -49.81
CA ARG A 307 37.03 23.89 -51.17
C ARG A 307 37.07 25.42 -51.35
N ASN A 308 37.03 26.18 -50.25
CA ASN A 308 36.98 27.65 -50.24
C ASN A 308 35.84 28.24 -51.09
N LEU A 309 34.73 27.52 -51.23
CA LEU A 309 33.54 27.98 -51.96
C LEU A 309 32.91 29.14 -51.20
N GLY A 310 32.80 30.31 -51.82
CA GLY A 310 32.30 31.55 -51.21
C GLY A 310 31.00 32.05 -51.81
N GLY A 311 30.27 31.15 -52.46
CA GLY A 311 28.99 31.45 -53.10
C GLY A 311 27.80 31.30 -52.17
N VAL A 312 26.66 30.95 -52.78
CA VAL A 312 25.41 30.58 -52.10
C VAL A 312 25.06 29.13 -52.47
N ILE A 313 24.25 28.46 -51.66
CA ILE A 313 23.74 27.12 -52.03
C ILE A 313 22.66 27.30 -53.12
N PRO A 314 22.83 26.81 -54.35
CA PRO A 314 21.89 27.09 -55.43
C PRO A 314 20.66 26.18 -55.34
N THR A 315 19.45 26.73 -55.45
CA THR A 315 18.17 25.98 -55.45
C THR A 315 18.16 24.82 -56.46
N ARG A 316 18.90 24.95 -57.57
CA ARG A 316 19.05 23.93 -58.61
C ARG A 316 19.64 22.60 -58.11
N LEU A 317 20.38 22.58 -56.99
CA LEU A 317 20.87 21.34 -56.38
C LEU A 317 19.74 20.43 -55.88
N ALA A 318 18.58 20.99 -55.51
CA ALA A 318 17.38 20.25 -55.12
C ALA A 318 16.82 19.33 -56.22
N ARG A 319 17.29 19.49 -57.46
CA ARG A 319 16.84 18.72 -58.62
C ARG A 319 17.70 17.48 -58.91
N LEU A 320 18.78 17.27 -58.16
CA LEU A 320 19.60 16.07 -58.22
C LEU A 320 18.90 14.94 -57.44
N THR A 321 17.79 14.41 -57.98
CA THR A 321 16.84 13.57 -57.22
C THR A 321 17.41 12.23 -56.72
N GLU A 322 18.55 11.79 -57.26
CA GLU A 322 19.26 10.57 -56.86
C GLU A 322 20.39 10.83 -55.86
N LEU A 323 20.57 12.06 -55.39
CA LEU A 323 21.62 12.42 -54.44
C LEU A 323 21.40 11.71 -53.10
N GLU A 324 22.40 10.99 -52.62
CA GLU A 324 22.42 10.34 -51.32
C GLU A 324 23.25 11.14 -50.28
N THR A 325 24.24 11.90 -50.73
CA THR A 325 25.12 12.68 -49.85
C THR A 325 25.41 14.06 -50.44
N LEU A 326 25.17 15.11 -49.64
CA LEU A 326 25.54 16.49 -49.94
C LEU A 326 26.48 17.01 -48.85
N ASN A 327 27.76 17.13 -49.16
CA ASN A 327 28.81 17.60 -48.24
C ASN A 327 29.42 18.90 -48.73
N LEU A 328 29.03 20.01 -48.10
CA LEU A 328 29.54 21.36 -48.34
C LEU A 328 30.28 21.93 -47.11
N CYS A 329 30.62 21.08 -46.14
CA CYS A 329 31.28 21.46 -44.87
C CYS A 329 32.60 22.20 -45.08
N GLY A 330 32.91 23.16 -44.20
CA GLY A 330 34.21 23.83 -44.16
C GLY A 330 34.47 24.75 -45.36
N ASN A 331 33.45 25.50 -45.79
CA ASN A 331 33.53 26.47 -46.87
C ASN A 331 33.21 27.88 -46.36
N GLN A 332 32.99 28.82 -47.27
CA GLN A 332 32.63 30.22 -46.99
C GLN A 332 31.23 30.52 -47.58
N LEU A 333 30.37 29.50 -47.69
CA LEU A 333 29.05 29.63 -48.30
C LEU A 333 28.16 30.51 -47.43
N SER A 334 27.44 31.40 -48.08
CA SER A 334 26.61 32.43 -47.44
C SER A 334 25.17 32.40 -47.92
N GLY A 335 24.33 33.22 -47.30
CA GLY A 335 22.88 33.27 -47.58
C GLY A 335 22.10 32.14 -46.90
N ALA A 336 20.83 32.01 -47.27
CA ALA A 336 19.92 31.04 -46.66
C ALA A 336 20.11 29.62 -47.21
N ILE A 337 19.80 28.62 -46.38
CA ILE A 337 19.61 27.24 -46.84
C ILE A 337 18.35 27.23 -47.73
N PRO A 338 18.41 26.76 -48.98
CA PRO A 338 17.23 26.69 -49.85
C PRO A 338 16.19 25.70 -49.32
N ALA A 339 14.94 26.15 -49.22
CA ALA A 339 13.80 25.30 -48.86
C ALA A 339 13.64 24.12 -49.82
N GLU A 340 13.98 24.32 -51.09
CA GLU A 340 13.90 23.29 -52.13
C GLU A 340 14.76 22.06 -51.81
N LEU A 341 15.84 22.17 -51.02
CA LEU A 341 16.61 20.97 -50.61
C LEU A 341 15.75 19.93 -49.88
N GLY A 342 14.64 20.35 -49.27
CA GLY A 342 13.64 19.47 -48.67
C GLY A 342 13.05 18.42 -49.62
N SER A 343 13.08 18.64 -50.94
CA SER A 343 12.59 17.66 -51.92
C SER A 343 13.56 16.50 -52.19
N LEU A 344 14.78 16.53 -51.66
CA LEU A 344 15.81 15.51 -51.86
C LEU A 344 15.59 14.29 -50.95
N SER A 345 14.51 13.55 -51.19
CA SER A 345 14.06 12.44 -50.32
C SER A 345 15.03 11.28 -50.16
N LYS A 346 16.03 11.13 -51.06
CA LYS A 346 17.07 10.10 -51.03
C LYS A 346 18.34 10.48 -50.26
N VAL A 347 18.52 11.75 -49.89
CA VAL A 347 19.71 12.20 -49.16
C VAL A 347 19.71 11.61 -47.75
N LYS A 348 20.78 10.90 -47.42
CA LYS A 348 21.09 10.31 -46.12
C LYS A 348 22.00 11.22 -45.28
N ALA A 349 22.86 12.02 -45.92
CA ALA A 349 23.77 12.92 -45.24
C ALA A 349 23.75 14.32 -45.85
N LEU A 350 23.42 15.32 -45.02
CA LEU A 350 23.49 16.74 -45.33
C LEU A 350 24.46 17.43 -44.36
N PHE A 351 25.67 17.72 -44.87
CA PHE A 351 26.76 18.35 -44.11
C PHE A 351 26.97 19.78 -44.62
N LEU A 352 26.47 20.77 -43.87
CA LEU A 352 26.57 22.21 -44.15
C LEU A 352 27.29 22.97 -43.03
N GLU A 353 27.91 22.26 -42.08
CA GLU A 353 28.63 22.88 -40.97
C GLU A 353 29.85 23.72 -41.41
N ASP A 354 30.35 24.55 -40.50
CA ASP A 354 31.57 25.35 -40.71
C ASP A 354 31.48 26.21 -41.99
N ASN A 355 30.44 27.04 -42.07
CA ASN A 355 30.12 27.96 -43.17
C ASN A 355 29.59 29.32 -42.64
N GLN A 356 29.10 30.19 -43.52
CA GLN A 356 28.52 31.51 -43.21
C GLN A 356 27.01 31.56 -43.55
N LEU A 357 26.32 30.42 -43.46
CA LEU A 357 24.90 30.31 -43.80
C LEU A 357 24.05 31.03 -42.76
N SER A 358 23.04 31.76 -43.21
CA SER A 358 22.23 32.66 -42.38
C SER A 358 20.72 32.47 -42.63
N GLY A 359 19.89 33.21 -41.90
CA GLY A 359 18.43 33.03 -41.95
C GLY A 359 17.96 31.77 -41.21
N ALA A 360 16.69 31.41 -41.36
CA ALA A 360 16.08 30.28 -40.66
C ALA A 360 16.42 28.93 -41.30
N ILE A 361 16.38 27.85 -40.51
CA ILE A 361 16.30 26.49 -41.05
C ILE A 361 14.94 26.33 -41.76
N PRO A 362 14.89 25.92 -43.03
CA PRO A 362 13.62 25.67 -43.72
C PRO A 362 12.86 24.48 -43.10
N ALA A 363 11.54 24.63 -42.92
CA ALA A 363 10.67 23.56 -42.44
C ALA A 363 10.62 22.39 -43.43
N GLU A 364 10.79 22.69 -44.71
CA GLU A 364 10.82 21.76 -45.83
C GLU A 364 11.92 20.69 -45.69
N LEU A 365 13.01 20.95 -44.94
CA LEU A 365 14.01 19.92 -44.65
C LEU A 365 13.42 18.71 -43.89
N GLY A 366 12.29 18.89 -43.18
CA GLY A 366 11.52 17.80 -42.59
C GLY A 366 10.93 16.80 -43.61
N GLY A 367 10.93 17.14 -44.90
CA GLY A 367 10.52 16.25 -46.00
C GLY A 367 11.58 15.25 -46.46
N MET A 368 12.82 15.36 -45.97
CA MET A 368 13.95 14.52 -46.38
C MET A 368 13.90 13.12 -45.72
N SER A 369 12.94 12.28 -46.11
CA SER A 369 12.57 11.03 -45.44
C SER A 369 13.70 10.01 -45.17
N SER A 370 14.78 10.03 -45.96
CA SER A 370 15.95 9.14 -45.78
C SER A 370 17.12 9.76 -45.01
N LEU A 371 16.98 10.99 -44.51
CA LEU A 371 18.06 11.71 -43.84
C LEU A 371 18.45 11.05 -42.52
N GLU A 372 19.70 10.61 -42.43
CA GLU A 372 20.31 10.06 -41.22
C GLU A 372 21.16 11.10 -40.49
N ASP A 373 21.82 11.99 -41.23
CA ASP A 373 22.74 13.00 -40.73
C ASP A 373 22.38 14.41 -41.18
N LEU A 374 22.08 15.29 -40.22
CA LEU A 374 21.87 16.72 -40.45
C LEU A 374 22.85 17.54 -39.58
N HIS A 375 23.89 18.08 -40.20
CA HIS A 375 24.87 18.93 -39.55
C HIS A 375 24.81 20.35 -40.11
N LEU A 376 24.43 21.31 -39.25
CA LEU A 376 24.33 22.74 -39.57
C LEU A 376 25.16 23.61 -38.61
N TYR A 377 25.96 22.99 -37.73
CA TYR A 377 26.70 23.68 -36.66
C TYR A 377 27.78 24.64 -37.17
N ASN A 378 28.19 25.62 -36.35
CA ASN A 378 29.11 26.69 -36.76
C ASN A 378 28.63 27.43 -38.04
N ASN A 379 27.46 28.06 -37.95
CA ASN A 379 26.87 28.92 -38.98
C ASN A 379 26.15 30.11 -38.32
N GLU A 380 25.69 31.08 -39.12
CA GLU A 380 24.94 32.26 -38.69
C GLU A 380 23.40 32.05 -38.74
N LEU A 381 22.94 30.80 -38.66
CA LEU A 381 21.52 30.44 -38.72
C LEU A 381 20.73 31.02 -37.54
N THR A 382 19.57 31.57 -37.81
CA THR A 382 18.66 32.25 -36.87
C THR A 382 17.28 31.58 -36.86
N GLY A 383 16.26 32.23 -36.30
CA GLY A 383 14.89 31.70 -36.25
C GLY A 383 14.71 30.66 -35.15
N ILE A 384 13.88 29.66 -35.40
CA ILE A 384 13.59 28.54 -34.48
C ILE A 384 14.04 27.21 -35.09
N ILE A 385 14.13 26.16 -34.27
CA ILE A 385 14.18 24.79 -34.79
C ILE A 385 12.78 24.47 -35.35
N PRO A 386 12.62 24.10 -36.63
CA PRO A 386 11.32 23.75 -37.19
C PRO A 386 10.77 22.46 -36.55
N PRO A 387 9.51 22.43 -36.05
CA PRO A 387 8.84 21.21 -35.60
C PRO A 387 8.87 20.07 -36.63
N GLU A 388 8.84 20.42 -37.92
CA GLU A 388 8.84 19.51 -39.06
C GLU A 388 10.09 18.62 -39.12
N LEU A 389 11.20 19.01 -38.49
CA LEU A 389 12.37 18.14 -38.33
C LEU A 389 12.05 16.87 -37.51
N GLY A 390 10.98 16.87 -36.71
CA GLY A 390 10.46 15.69 -36.02
C GLY A 390 9.92 14.59 -36.96
N ASN A 391 9.64 14.91 -38.23
CA ASN A 391 9.18 13.95 -39.24
C ASN A 391 10.32 13.04 -39.78
N LEU A 392 11.58 13.35 -39.46
CA LEU A 392 12.76 12.67 -40.01
C LEU A 392 13.01 11.32 -39.32
N ALA A 393 12.14 10.34 -39.55
CA ALA A 393 12.13 9.05 -38.86
C ALA A 393 13.46 8.24 -38.94
N SER A 394 14.31 8.51 -39.94
CA SER A 394 15.63 7.88 -40.11
C SER A 394 16.79 8.63 -39.42
N LEU A 395 16.54 9.81 -38.83
CA LEU A 395 17.59 10.72 -38.35
C LEU A 395 18.32 10.15 -37.13
N LYS A 396 19.64 10.02 -37.25
CA LYS A 396 20.57 9.51 -36.24
C LYS A 396 21.37 10.63 -35.59
N ARG A 397 21.73 11.69 -36.32
CA ARG A 397 22.55 12.80 -35.79
C ARG A 397 22.01 14.16 -36.23
N LEU A 398 21.52 14.93 -35.27
CA LEU A 398 21.09 16.32 -35.44
C LEU A 398 22.07 17.25 -34.70
N ARG A 399 22.81 18.08 -35.47
CA ARG A 399 23.85 18.96 -34.93
C ARG A 399 23.62 20.41 -35.36
N LEU A 400 23.05 21.19 -34.44
CA LEU A 400 22.72 22.60 -34.60
C LEU A 400 23.53 23.50 -33.65
N SER A 401 24.62 22.99 -33.07
CA SER A 401 25.44 23.73 -32.10
C SER A 401 26.10 24.98 -32.69
N ARG A 402 26.35 26.00 -31.86
CA ARG A 402 27.07 27.22 -32.26
C ARG A 402 26.43 27.88 -33.49
N THR A 403 25.14 28.18 -33.37
CA THR A 403 24.39 29.03 -34.29
C THR A 403 23.66 30.12 -33.49
N GLN A 404 22.75 30.85 -34.12
CA GLN A 404 21.96 31.92 -33.50
C GLN A 404 20.48 31.55 -33.37
N ILE A 405 20.14 30.26 -33.45
CA ILE A 405 18.77 29.75 -33.31
C ILE A 405 18.24 30.05 -31.91
N ALA A 406 17.00 30.55 -31.85
CA ALA A 406 16.30 30.97 -30.65
C ALA A 406 14.99 30.19 -30.44
N GLY A 407 14.26 30.54 -29.38
CA GLY A 407 12.97 29.92 -29.04
C GLY A 407 13.11 28.57 -28.35
N ARG A 408 12.01 27.81 -28.31
CA ARG A 408 11.94 26.51 -27.61
C ARG A 408 12.45 25.36 -28.47
N ILE A 409 12.92 24.31 -27.81
CA ILE A 409 13.11 22.99 -28.45
C ILE A 409 11.70 22.44 -28.79
N PRO A 410 11.43 22.01 -30.03
CA PRO A 410 10.12 21.43 -30.39
C PRO A 410 9.93 20.05 -29.72
N PRO A 411 8.77 19.77 -29.09
CA PRO A 411 8.45 18.44 -28.55
C PRO A 411 8.43 17.35 -29.63
N GLU A 412 8.17 17.71 -30.88
CA GLU A 412 8.13 16.84 -32.05
C GLU A 412 9.48 16.14 -32.29
N LEU A 413 10.60 16.73 -31.85
CA LEU A 413 11.91 16.06 -31.88
C LEU A 413 11.94 14.78 -31.02
N GLY A 414 11.05 14.63 -30.03
CA GLY A 414 10.87 13.41 -29.26
C GLY A 414 10.32 12.22 -30.08
N GLY A 415 9.79 12.46 -31.28
CA GLY A 415 9.36 11.42 -32.22
C GLY A 415 10.52 10.73 -32.96
N LEU A 416 11.74 11.26 -32.88
CA LEU A 416 12.91 10.79 -33.63
C LEU A 416 13.53 9.51 -33.04
N GLY A 417 12.80 8.39 -33.12
CA GLY A 417 13.18 7.13 -32.47
C GLY A 417 14.53 6.52 -32.86
N GLN A 418 15.18 6.97 -33.95
CA GLN A 418 16.54 6.55 -34.35
C GLN A 418 17.66 7.50 -33.87
N LEU A 419 17.33 8.61 -33.19
CA LEU A 419 18.28 9.67 -32.88
C LEU A 419 19.31 9.23 -31.82
N GLU A 420 20.58 9.20 -32.22
CA GLU A 420 21.71 8.87 -31.34
C GLU A 420 22.40 10.11 -30.76
N LEU A 421 22.30 11.24 -31.45
CA LEU A 421 23.03 12.47 -31.11
C LEU A 421 22.14 13.69 -31.38
N LEU A 422 21.85 14.44 -30.32
CA LEU A 422 21.21 15.75 -30.38
C LEU A 422 22.14 16.81 -29.79
N ALA A 423 22.69 17.69 -30.63
CA ALA A 423 23.65 18.71 -30.21
C ALA A 423 23.13 20.11 -30.51
N LEU A 424 22.67 20.81 -29.47
CA LEU A 424 22.03 22.14 -29.54
C LEU A 424 22.78 23.21 -28.70
N SER A 425 23.91 22.86 -28.10
CA SER A 425 24.75 23.77 -27.30
C SER A 425 25.33 24.95 -28.10
N GLY A 426 25.37 26.14 -27.51
CA GLY A 426 25.84 27.38 -28.13
C GLY A 426 24.79 28.01 -29.04
N ASN A 427 23.55 28.12 -28.57
CA ASN A 427 22.42 28.75 -29.27
C ASN A 427 21.70 29.74 -28.32
N GLN A 428 20.64 30.39 -28.79
CA GLN A 428 19.79 31.31 -28.03
C GLN A 428 18.48 30.64 -27.57
N LEU A 429 18.52 29.32 -27.37
CA LEU A 429 17.35 28.52 -26.99
C LEU A 429 16.84 28.90 -25.60
N SER A 430 15.52 28.81 -25.41
CA SER A 430 14.82 29.23 -24.19
C SER A 430 13.59 28.37 -23.90
N GLY A 431 13.01 28.53 -22.71
CA GLY A 431 11.89 27.71 -22.24
C GLY A 431 12.34 26.40 -21.59
N GLN A 432 11.40 25.47 -21.42
CA GLN A 432 11.65 24.17 -20.80
C GLN A 432 12.15 23.15 -21.81
N ILE A 433 12.92 22.18 -21.35
CA ILE A 433 13.27 20.98 -22.12
C ILE A 433 11.99 20.13 -22.27
N PRO A 434 11.53 19.80 -23.49
CA PRO A 434 10.32 18.99 -23.68
C PRO A 434 10.47 17.61 -23.04
N ALA A 435 9.42 17.15 -22.35
CA ALA A 435 9.40 15.83 -21.72
C ALA A 435 9.45 14.70 -22.76
N GLU A 436 8.96 14.98 -23.96
CA GLU A 436 8.94 14.12 -25.14
C GLU A 436 10.36 13.68 -25.57
N LEU A 437 11.41 14.45 -25.24
CA LEU A 437 12.79 14.01 -25.48
C LEU A 437 13.17 12.75 -24.66
N ALA A 438 12.43 12.41 -23.61
CA ALA A 438 12.60 11.14 -22.89
C ALA A 438 12.20 9.91 -23.73
N ASN A 439 11.43 10.09 -24.82
CA ASN A 439 11.08 9.01 -25.74
C ASN A 439 12.24 8.58 -26.66
N LEU A 440 13.35 9.33 -26.67
CA LEU A 440 14.53 9.08 -27.50
C LEU A 440 15.40 7.95 -26.95
N THR A 441 14.87 6.72 -27.00
CA THR A 441 15.50 5.52 -26.42
C THR A 441 16.89 5.17 -26.98
N ASN A 442 17.22 5.63 -28.19
CA ASN A 442 18.53 5.43 -28.81
C ASN A 442 19.54 6.57 -28.55
N LEU A 443 19.17 7.61 -27.78
CA LEU A 443 19.99 8.80 -27.59
C LEU A 443 21.23 8.52 -26.74
N LYS A 444 22.41 8.60 -27.37
CA LYS A 444 23.72 8.37 -26.74
C LYS A 444 24.36 9.66 -26.22
N ARG A 445 23.97 10.81 -26.80
CA ARG A 445 24.55 12.12 -26.47
C ARG A 445 23.56 13.26 -26.71
N LEU A 446 23.28 14.00 -25.65
CA LEU A 446 22.55 15.27 -25.65
C LEU A 446 23.51 16.39 -25.24
N THR A 447 23.62 17.47 -26.02
CA THR A 447 24.33 18.69 -25.58
C THR A 447 23.42 19.91 -25.62
N LEU A 448 23.22 20.50 -24.45
CA LEU A 448 22.49 21.75 -24.20
C LEU A 448 23.45 22.68 -23.41
N SER A 449 23.23 24.00 -23.47
CA SER A 449 24.04 24.99 -22.75
C SER A 449 23.27 26.28 -22.52
#